data_AF-A0A9R0TMY6-F1
#
_entry.id   AF-A0A9R0TMY6-F1
#
_cell.length_a   1.000
_cell.length_b   1.000
_cell.length_c   1.000
_cell.angle_alpha   90.00
_cell.angle_beta   90.00
_cell.angle_gamma   90.00
#
_symmetry.space_group_name_H-M   'P 1'
#
loop_
_entity.id
_entity.type
_entity.pdbx_description
1 polymer ?
#
loop_
_entity_poly.entity_id
_entity_poly.type
_entity_poly.pdbx_seq_one_letter_code
_entity_poly.pdbx_strand_id
1 'polypeptide(L)'
;MSSSSLSPGGGRLSGSDGDSGATFAAGDNRREKRRLSNRESARRSRLRKQQHLDELVQEVARLKAENARVLARANDITGQFVRVDQENTVLRARAAELGDRLRSVNQVLRVVEEFSGVAMDIQKKIYSTWLLP
;
A
#
# COMPACT_ATOMS: atom_id res chain seq x y z
N MET A 1 16.78 3.42 -29.41
CA MET A 1 18.21 3.13 -29.71
C MET A 1 18.31 1.63 -29.95
N SER A 2 18.34 1.21 -31.22
CA SER A 2 18.32 -0.21 -31.60
C SER A 2 19.75 -0.71 -31.78
N SER A 3 20.19 -1.69 -30.99
CA SER A 3 21.50 -2.32 -31.12
C SER A 3 21.38 -3.66 -31.83
N SER A 4 21.65 -3.63 -33.13
CA SER A 4 21.75 -4.79 -34.01
C SER A 4 23.00 -5.58 -33.67
N SER A 5 22.85 -6.86 -33.28
CA SER A 5 23.94 -7.79 -33.03
C SER A 5 24.55 -8.28 -34.34
N LEU A 6 25.76 -7.83 -34.66
CA LEU A 6 26.58 -8.37 -35.75
C LEU A 6 27.18 -9.73 -35.33
N SER A 7 26.89 -10.78 -36.08
CA SER A 7 27.53 -12.09 -35.92
C SER A 7 28.92 -12.08 -36.58
N PRO A 8 29.98 -12.59 -35.93
CA PRO A 8 31.26 -12.75 -36.61
C PRO A 8 31.21 -14.00 -37.50
N GLY A 9 31.31 -13.77 -38.80
CA GLY A 9 31.46 -14.82 -39.80
C GLY A 9 32.69 -15.69 -39.51
N GLY A 10 32.45 -16.98 -39.30
CA GLY A 10 33.51 -17.98 -39.15
C GLY A 10 34.25 -18.16 -40.47
N GLY A 11 35.55 -17.88 -40.46
CA GLY A 11 36.44 -17.96 -41.59
C GLY A 11 36.49 -19.35 -42.25
N ARG A 12 36.62 -19.31 -43.57
CA ARG A 12 36.84 -20.44 -44.47
C ARG A 12 38.18 -21.10 -44.13
N LEU A 13 38.19 -22.43 -43.98
CA LEU A 13 39.42 -23.21 -43.85
C LEU A 13 40.03 -23.39 -45.25
N SER A 14 41.18 -22.74 -45.48
CA SER A 14 42.07 -22.99 -46.61
C SER A 14 43.07 -24.07 -46.22
N GLY A 15 43.26 -25.06 -47.09
CA GLY A 15 43.90 -26.35 -46.79
C GLY A 15 45.39 -26.30 -46.43
N SER A 16 45.79 -27.31 -45.65
CA SER A 16 47.15 -27.82 -45.54
C SER A 16 47.04 -29.33 -45.28
N ASP A 17 47.35 -30.12 -46.30
CA ASP A 17 47.42 -31.58 -46.23
C ASP A 17 48.64 -31.98 -45.40
N GLY A 18 48.40 -32.28 -44.12
CA GLY A 18 49.47 -32.73 -43.23
C GLY A 18 49.15 -32.82 -41.74
N ASP A 19 47.87 -32.94 -41.33
CA ASP A 19 47.51 -33.27 -39.94
C ASP A 19 46.00 -33.57 -39.80
N SER A 20 45.52 -34.60 -40.50
CA SER A 20 44.12 -35.04 -40.37
C SER A 20 43.84 -35.72 -39.02
N GLY A 21 44.86 -35.97 -38.18
CA GLY A 21 44.70 -36.58 -36.86
C GLY A 21 44.49 -35.54 -35.75
N ALA A 22 45.34 -34.51 -35.66
CA ALA A 22 45.24 -33.53 -34.57
C ALA A 22 44.16 -32.47 -34.80
N THR A 23 43.74 -32.22 -36.05
CA THR A 23 42.57 -31.36 -36.36
C THR A 23 41.25 -31.94 -35.84
N PHE A 24 41.04 -33.26 -35.95
CA PHE A 24 39.86 -33.94 -35.39
C PHE A 24 39.91 -34.00 -33.86
N ALA A 25 41.07 -34.32 -33.27
CA ALA A 25 41.26 -34.32 -31.81
C ALA A 25 41.06 -32.92 -31.19
N ALA A 26 41.49 -31.85 -31.88
CA ALA A 26 41.22 -30.48 -31.47
C ALA A 26 39.73 -30.11 -31.57
N GLY A 27 39.05 -30.61 -32.61
CA GLY A 27 37.61 -30.48 -32.81
C GLY A 27 36.79 -31.14 -31.69
N ASP A 28 37.16 -32.35 -31.29
CA ASP A 28 36.49 -33.09 -30.21
C ASP A 28 36.75 -32.48 -28.84
N ASN A 29 37.97 -32.04 -28.56
CA ASN A 29 38.27 -31.27 -27.35
C ASN A 29 37.45 -29.96 -27.28
N ARG A 30 37.25 -29.27 -28.42
CA ARG A 30 36.40 -28.07 -28.49
C ARG A 30 34.91 -28.40 -28.32
N ARG A 31 34.44 -29.55 -28.80
CA ARG A 31 33.07 -30.04 -28.57
C ARG A 31 32.84 -30.32 -27.09
N GLU A 32 33.77 -31.01 -26.44
CA GLU A 32 33.65 -31.36 -25.02
C GLU A 32 33.69 -30.11 -24.12
N LYS A 33 34.61 -29.17 -24.38
CA LYS A 33 34.64 -27.87 -23.67
C LYS A 33 33.32 -27.10 -23.83
N ARG A 34 32.71 -27.10 -25.01
CA ARG A 34 31.39 -26.47 -25.23
C ARG A 34 30.27 -27.19 -24.49
N ARG A 35 30.30 -28.52 -24.44
CA ARG A 35 29.32 -29.33 -23.70
C ARG A 35 29.34 -29.00 -22.21
N LEU A 36 30.54 -28.93 -21.62
CA LEU A 36 30.72 -28.56 -20.22
C LEU A 36 30.30 -27.11 -19.95
N SER A 37 30.72 -26.17 -20.79
CA SER A 37 30.35 -24.75 -20.66
C SER A 37 28.85 -24.53 -20.81
N ASN A 38 28.18 -25.19 -21.75
CA ASN A 38 26.73 -25.11 -21.94
C ASN A 38 25.99 -25.75 -20.77
N ARG A 39 26.47 -26.90 -20.27
CA ARG A 39 25.92 -27.52 -19.06
C ARG A 39 25.99 -26.57 -17.88
N GLU A 40 27.12 -25.90 -17.70
CA GLU A 40 27.28 -24.94 -16.61
C GLU A 40 26.40 -23.70 -16.79
N SER A 41 26.31 -23.16 -18.02
CA SER A 41 25.47 -22.00 -18.31
C SER A 41 23.97 -22.31 -18.14
N ALA A 42 23.52 -23.50 -18.54
CA ALA A 42 22.18 -24.00 -18.29
C ALA A 42 21.89 -24.13 -16.79
N ARG A 43 22.84 -24.66 -16.00
CA ARG A 43 22.72 -24.72 -14.53
C ARG A 43 22.61 -23.32 -13.93
N ARG A 44 23.49 -22.39 -14.30
CA ARG A 44 23.44 -21.00 -13.80
C ARG A 44 22.13 -20.31 -14.19
N SER A 45 21.64 -20.54 -15.40
CA SER A 45 20.36 -20.00 -15.87
C SER A 45 19.19 -20.52 -15.03
N ARG A 46 19.15 -21.84 -14.76
CA ARG A 46 18.13 -22.45 -13.88
C ARG A 46 18.19 -21.88 -12.47
N LEU A 47 19.40 -21.74 -11.90
CA LEU A 47 19.57 -21.18 -10.56
C LEU A 47 19.06 -19.74 -10.45
N ARG A 48 19.40 -18.87 -11.41
CA ARG A 48 18.90 -17.49 -11.44
C ARG A 48 17.37 -17.43 -11.53
N LYS A 49 16.77 -18.29 -12.36
CA LYS A 49 15.30 -18.38 -12.45
C LYS A 49 14.68 -18.85 -11.14
N GLN A 50 15.28 -19.82 -10.46
CA GLN A 50 14.81 -20.27 -9.15
C GLN A 50 14.88 -19.14 -8.11
N GLN A 51 16.01 -18.45 -8.02
CA GLN A 51 16.18 -17.30 -7.12
C GLN A 51 15.13 -16.22 -7.36
N HIS A 52 14.87 -15.89 -8.62
CA HIS A 52 13.84 -14.90 -8.95
C HIS A 52 12.42 -15.36 -8.56
N LEU A 53 12.11 -16.64 -8.72
CA LEU A 53 10.83 -17.19 -8.25
C LEU A 53 10.74 -17.13 -6.72
N ASP A 54 11.81 -17.45 -6.01
CA ASP A 54 11.84 -17.40 -4.54
C ASP A 54 11.67 -15.96 -4.04
N GLU A 55 12.32 -14.99 -4.68
CA GLU A 55 12.14 -13.55 -4.42
C GLU A 55 10.69 -13.11 -4.62
N LEU A 56 10.06 -13.52 -5.73
CA LEU A 56 8.66 -13.20 -6.00
C LEU A 56 7.72 -13.82 -4.96
N VAL A 57 7.97 -15.06 -4.53
CA VAL A 57 7.18 -15.71 -3.48
C VAL A 57 7.30 -14.96 -2.15
N GLN A 58 8.51 -14.54 -1.78
CA GLN A 58 8.74 -13.75 -0.58
C GLN A 58 8.02 -12.39 -0.66
N GLU A 59 8.09 -11.72 -1.81
CA GLU A 59 7.44 -10.43 -2.00
C GLU A 59 5.91 -10.54 -1.93
N VAL A 60 5.32 -11.58 -2.53
CA VAL A 60 3.88 -11.85 -2.39
C VAL A 60 3.50 -12.10 -0.94
N ALA A 61 4.29 -12.88 -0.18
CA ALA A 61 4.04 -13.12 1.23
C ALA A 61 4.12 -11.82 2.06
N ARG A 62 5.13 -10.98 1.79
CA ARG A 62 5.30 -9.67 2.44
C ARG A 62 4.14 -8.74 2.15
N LEU A 63 3.72 -8.63 0.88
CA LEU A 63 2.60 -7.79 0.46
C LEU A 63 1.27 -8.27 1.07
N LYS A 64 1.04 -9.59 1.15
CA LYS A 64 -0.13 -10.14 1.84
C LYS A 64 -0.15 -9.78 3.32
N ALA A 65 1.00 -9.87 4.00
CA ALA A 65 1.11 -9.50 5.40
C ALA A 65 0.86 -7.99 5.62
N GLU A 66 1.43 -7.11 4.79
CA GLU A 66 1.18 -5.67 4.92
C GLU A 66 -0.27 -5.31 4.58
N ASN A 67 -0.87 -5.96 3.59
CA ASN A 67 -2.29 -5.76 3.26
C ASN A 67 -3.19 -6.12 4.47
N ALA A 68 -2.96 -7.29 5.07
CA ALA A 68 -3.67 -7.69 6.29
C ALA A 68 -3.48 -6.67 7.43
N ARG A 69 -2.26 -6.14 7.60
CA ARG A 69 -1.96 -5.10 8.61
C ARG A 69 -2.68 -3.78 8.33
N VAL A 70 -2.73 -3.35 7.07
CA VAL A 70 -3.48 -2.14 6.66
C VAL A 70 -4.97 -2.32 6.91
N LEU A 71 -5.54 -3.46 6.54
CA LEU A 71 -6.96 -3.76 6.77
C LEU A 71 -7.31 -3.77 8.27
N ALA A 72 -6.47 -4.39 9.11
CA ALA A 72 -6.67 -4.39 10.55
C ALA A 72 -6.69 -2.97 11.14
N ARG A 73 -5.77 -2.09 10.72
CA ARG A 73 -5.74 -0.68 11.13
C ARG A 73 -6.96 0.09 10.64
N ALA A 74 -7.38 -0.14 9.40
CA ALA A 74 -8.58 0.52 8.86
C ALA A 74 -9.81 0.16 9.70
N ASN A 75 -9.99 -1.12 10.03
CA ASN A 75 -11.09 -1.57 10.88
C ASN A 75 -11.05 -0.97 12.29
N ASP A 76 -9.87 -0.87 12.91
CA ASP A 76 -9.71 -0.22 14.22
C ASP A 76 -10.10 1.26 14.16
N ILE A 77 -9.62 2.00 13.15
CA ILE A 77 -9.97 3.41 12.95
C ILE A 77 -11.48 3.57 12.73
N THR A 78 -12.10 2.71 11.92
CA THR A 78 -13.55 2.71 11.72
C THR A 78 -14.30 2.48 13.04
N GLY A 79 -13.85 1.53 13.86
CA GLY A 79 -14.42 1.30 15.19
C GLY A 79 -14.30 2.51 16.12
N GLN A 80 -13.14 3.17 16.12
CA GLN A 80 -12.93 4.40 16.90
C GLN A 80 -13.81 5.55 16.40
N PHE A 81 -13.95 5.71 15.08
CA PHE A 81 -14.82 6.71 14.48
C PHE A 81 -16.27 6.53 14.92
N VAL A 82 -16.80 5.29 14.83
CA VAL A 82 -18.18 4.98 15.27
C VAL A 82 -18.38 5.31 16.75
N ARG A 83 -17.39 5.00 17.61
CA ARG A 83 -17.46 5.34 19.04
C ARG A 83 -17.52 6.86 19.26
N VAL A 84 -16.64 7.61 18.59
CA VAL A 84 -16.62 9.08 18.70
C VAL A 84 -17.91 9.70 18.17
N ASP A 85 -18.46 9.15 17.08
CA ASP A 85 -19.73 9.59 16.53
C ASP A 85 -20.88 9.36 17.51
N GLN A 86 -20.95 8.18 18.13
CA GLN A 86 -21.92 7.89 19.20
C GLN A 86 -21.78 8.87 20.38
N GLU A 87 -20.56 9.11 20.87
CA GLU A 87 -20.33 10.11 21.92
C GLU A 87 -20.79 11.50 21.49
N ASN A 88 -20.54 11.89 20.23
CA ASN A 88 -20.98 13.16 19.67
C ASN A 88 -22.51 13.27 19.65
N THR A 89 -23.23 12.21 19.26
CA THR A 89 -24.71 12.20 19.28
C THR A 89 -25.26 12.37 20.69
N VAL A 90 -24.66 11.71 21.70
CA VAL A 90 -25.05 11.86 23.11
C VAL A 90 -24.81 13.28 23.60
N LEU A 91 -23.64 13.86 23.30
CA LEU A 91 -23.32 15.24 23.67
C LEU A 91 -24.26 16.25 23.01
N ARG A 92 -24.62 16.04 21.74
CA ARG A 92 -25.63 16.86 21.04
C ARG A 92 -27.00 16.78 21.71
N ALA A 93 -27.45 15.58 22.08
CA ALA A 93 -28.73 15.38 22.77
C ALA A 93 -28.74 16.10 24.13
N ARG A 94 -27.67 15.98 24.91
CA ARG A 94 -27.52 16.69 26.20
C ARG A 94 -27.48 18.21 26.02
N ALA A 95 -26.77 18.70 25.00
CA ALA A 95 -26.72 20.12 24.70
C ALA A 95 -28.09 20.67 24.29
N ALA A 96 -28.87 19.89 23.53
CA ALA A 96 -30.26 20.23 23.20
C ALA A 96 -31.13 20.30 24.46
N GLU A 97 -31.09 19.26 25.31
CA GLU A 97 -31.84 19.22 26.58
C GLU A 97 -31.54 20.41 27.49
N LEU A 98 -30.25 20.71 27.70
CA LEU A 98 -29.82 21.86 28.51
C LEU A 98 -30.27 23.18 27.86
N GLY A 99 -30.19 23.28 26.53
CA GLY A 99 -30.70 24.41 25.79
C GLY A 99 -32.21 24.59 25.95
N ASP A 100 -32.97 23.51 26.05
CA ASP A 100 -34.44 23.54 26.23
C ASP A 100 -34.80 23.97 27.66
N ARG A 101 -34.10 23.42 28.66
CA ARG A 101 -34.23 23.83 30.06
C ARG A 101 -33.92 25.31 30.24
N LEU A 102 -32.84 25.81 29.63
CA LEU A 102 -32.48 27.22 29.70
C LEU A 102 -33.55 28.10 29.07
N ARG A 103 -34.12 27.71 27.93
CA ARG A 103 -35.25 28.44 27.31
C ARG A 103 -36.48 28.46 28.20
N SER A 104 -36.81 27.35 28.86
CA SER A 104 -37.91 27.28 29.80
C SER A 104 -37.71 28.23 30.98
N VAL A 105 -36.51 28.25 31.58
CA VAL A 105 -36.19 29.15 32.69
C VAL A 105 -36.23 30.61 32.23
N ASN A 106 -35.64 30.92 31.08
CA ASN A 106 -35.69 32.26 30.50
C ASN A 106 -37.12 32.73 30.22
N GLN A 107 -38.02 31.82 29.83
CA GLN A 107 -39.44 32.14 29.61
C GLN A 107 -40.14 32.49 30.94
N VAL A 108 -39.88 31.75 32.02
CA VAL A 108 -40.39 32.07 33.35
C VAL A 108 -39.84 33.42 33.82
N LEU A 109 -38.55 33.67 33.61
CA LEU A 109 -37.90 34.93 34.00
C LEU A 109 -38.55 36.13 33.32
N ARG A 110 -38.88 36.00 32.03
CA ARG A 110 -39.63 37.02 31.28
C ARG A 110 -41.00 37.33 31.87
N VAL A 111 -41.74 36.30 32.32
CA VAL A 111 -43.04 36.50 32.97
C VAL A 111 -42.88 37.22 34.31
N VAL A 112 -41.83 36.89 35.07
CA VAL A 112 -41.54 37.57 36.35
C VAL A 112 -41.12 39.02 36.14
N GLU A 113 -40.30 39.30 35.13
CA GLU A 113 -39.91 40.66 34.73
C GLU A 113 -41.14 41.50 34.36
N GLU A 114 -42.08 40.95 33.59
CA GLU A 114 -43.34 41.61 33.24
C GLU A 114 -44.21 41.93 34.48
N PHE A 115 -44.24 41.03 35.47
CA PHE A 115 -45.04 41.21 36.68
C PHE A 115 -44.38 42.12 37.74
N SER A 116 -43.05 42.08 37.84
CA SER A 116 -42.28 42.83 38.85
C SER A 116 -41.80 44.20 38.38
N GLY A 117 -41.78 44.45 37.06
CA GLY A 117 -41.22 45.66 36.46
C GLY A 117 -39.70 45.77 36.56
N VAL A 118 -39.01 44.73 37.05
CA VAL A 118 -37.54 44.70 37.21
C VAL A 118 -36.93 43.99 36.02
N ALA A 119 -36.07 44.70 35.28
CA ALA A 119 -35.40 44.15 34.11
C ALA A 119 -34.46 43.00 34.49
N MET A 120 -34.56 41.85 33.79
CA MET A 120 -33.75 40.66 34.09
C MET A 120 -32.81 40.32 32.92
N ASP A 121 -31.53 40.05 33.23
CA ASP A 121 -30.50 39.76 32.21
C ASP A 121 -30.63 38.32 31.70
N ILE A 122 -31.11 38.15 30.47
CA ILE A 122 -31.39 36.85 29.84
C ILE A 122 -30.28 36.49 28.85
N GLN A 123 -29.51 35.45 29.17
CA GLN A 123 -28.40 34.99 28.32
C GLN A 123 -28.85 34.57 26.90
N LYS A 124 -28.21 35.11 25.86
CA LYS A 124 -28.40 34.73 24.45
C LYS A 124 -27.42 33.63 23.99
N LYS A 125 -27.93 32.74 23.13
CA LYS A 125 -27.34 31.44 22.75
C LYS A 125 -26.00 31.57 22.00
N ILE A 126 -24.95 30.88 22.47
CA ILE A 126 -23.59 30.88 21.87
C ILE A 126 -23.36 29.71 20.90
N TYR A 127 -24.18 28.64 20.94
CA TYR A 127 -23.81 27.35 20.35
C TYR A 127 -24.24 27.09 18.89
N SER A 128 -24.58 28.09 18.07
CA SER A 128 -25.19 27.80 16.74
C SER A 128 -24.22 27.24 15.69
N THR A 129 -22.91 27.41 15.86
CA THR A 129 -21.94 27.18 14.77
C THR A 129 -21.57 25.71 14.55
N TRP A 130 -21.83 24.82 15.49
CA TRP A 130 -21.48 23.39 15.39
C TRP A 130 -22.68 22.46 15.16
N LEU A 131 -23.87 23.01 14.92
CA LEU A 131 -25.04 22.26 14.45
C LEU A 131 -25.05 22.25 12.91
N LEU A 132 -24.28 21.37 12.29
CA LEU A 132 -24.58 20.91 10.93
C LEU A 132 -25.36 19.58 11.03
N PRO A 133 -26.34 19.37 10.12
CA PRO A 133 -27.24 18.21 10.13
C PRO A 133 -26.48 16.88 10.05
#